data_AF-A0A3D4DQL6-F1
#
_entry.id   AF-A0A3D4DQL6-F1
#
_cell.length_a   1.000
_cell.length_b   1.000
_cell.length_c   1.000
_cell.angle_alpha   90.00
_cell.angle_beta   90.00
_cell.angle_gamma   90.00
#
_symmetry.space_group_name_H-M   'P 1'
#
loop_
_entity.id
_entity.type
_entity.pdbx_description
1 polymer ?
#
loop_
_entity_poly.entity_id
_entity_poly.type
_entity_poly.pdbx_seq_one_letter_code
_entity_poly.pdbx_strand_id
1 'polypeptide(L)' 'RDDGETVTIFWNTTIGSYSGTGARDGNIILIDWGSDYLIVYTVMDDGELHGTWADGYALDRLSPR' A
#
# COMPACT_ATOMS: atom_id res chain seq x y z
N ARG A 1 5.97 -0.67 22.66
CA ARG A 1 4.64 -0.84 22.05
C ARG A 1 4.80 -0.15 20.72
N ASP A 2 4.96 -0.93 19.65
CA ASP A 2 5.05 -0.38 18.31
C ASP A 2 3.64 0.00 17.93
N ASP A 3 3.30 1.26 18.18
CA ASP A 3 2.16 1.88 17.55
C ASP A 3 2.55 1.95 16.07
N GLY A 4 2.03 1.02 15.26
CA GLY A 4 2.46 0.78 13.88
C GLY A 4 2.73 2.08 13.12
N GLU A 5 3.86 2.14 12.43
CA GLU A 5 4.31 3.34 11.74
C GLU A 5 3.25 3.78 10.72
N THR A 6 2.76 5.01 10.85
CA THR A 6 1.86 5.59 9.86
C THR A 6 2.63 5.83 8.56
N VAL A 7 2.17 5.24 7.47
CA VAL A 7 2.78 5.36 6.14
C VAL A 7 1.80 6.00 5.17
N THR A 8 2.30 6.88 4.31
CA THR A 8 1.56 7.40 3.14
C THR A 8 2.11 6.76 1.87
N ILE A 9 1.22 6.18 1.07
CA ILE A 9 1.54 5.66 -0.27
C ILE A 9 0.97 6.61 -1.33
N PHE A 10 1.73 6.80 -2.41
CA PHE A 10 1.34 7.58 -3.57
C PHE A 10 1.29 6.69 -4.81
N TRP A 11 0.16 6.74 -5.52
CA TRP A 11 -0.03 6.07 -6.79
C TRP A 11 -0.03 7.09 -7.91
N ASN A 12 0.75 6.83 -8.95
CA ASN A 12 0.68 7.58 -10.20
C ASN A 12 0.19 6.64 -11.28
N THR A 13 -1.00 6.94 -11.81
CA THR A 13 -1.62 6.19 -12.91
C THR A 13 -1.69 7.07 -14.15
N THR A 14 -2.06 6.50 -15.30
CA THR A 14 -2.31 7.28 -16.52
C THR A 14 -3.45 8.28 -16.34
N ILE A 15 -4.41 8.00 -15.45
CA ILE A 15 -5.64 8.80 -15.28
C ILE A 15 -5.59 9.77 -14.09
N GLY A 16 -4.52 9.74 -13.29
CA GLY A 16 -4.37 10.63 -12.15
C GLY A 16 -3.38 10.14 -11.10
N SER A 17 -3.17 11.00 -10.11
CA SER A 17 -2.38 10.71 -8.91
C SER A 17 -3.31 10.54 -7.72
N TYR A 18 -3.05 9.52 -6.92
CA TYR A 18 -3.82 9.18 -5.73
C TYR A 18 -2.88 9.03 -4.55
N SER A 19 -3.38 9.17 -3.33
CA SER A 19 -2.63 8.85 -2.12
C SER A 19 -3.52 8.20 -1.07
N GLY A 20 -2.91 7.37 -0.23
CA GLY A 20 -3.58 6.64 0.83
C GLY A 20 -2.67 6.57 2.05
N THR A 21 -3.29 6.55 3.23
CA THR A 21 -2.55 6.48 4.50
C THR A 21 -2.93 5.20 5.21
N GLY A 22 -1.97 4.61 5.90
CA GLY A 22 -2.20 3.36 6.60
C GLY A 22 -1.14 3.06 7.63
N ALA A 23 -1.20 1.85 8.14
CA ALA A 23 -0.28 1.37 9.18
C ALA A 23 0.68 0.34 8.60
N ARG A 24 1.94 0.42 9.00
CA ARG A 24 2.96 -0.60 8.73
C ARG A 24 3.17 -1.49 9.94
N ASP A 25 3.17 -2.79 9.69
CA ASP A 25 3.57 -3.83 10.63
C ASP A 25 4.60 -4.76 9.98
N GLY A 26 5.86 -4.62 10.39
CA GLY A 26 6.99 -5.32 9.78
C GLY A 26 7.12 -5.01 8.28
N ASN A 27 6.85 -6.02 7.44
CA ASN A 27 6.89 -5.90 5.97
C ASN A 27 5.51 -5.76 5.34
N ILE A 28 4.45 -5.63 6.13
CA ILE A 28 3.09 -5.44 5.62
C ILE A 28 2.65 -4.00 5.86
N ILE A 29 2.05 -3.38 4.84
CA ILE A 29 1.39 -2.08 4.95
C ILE A 29 -0.08 -2.27 4.59
N LEU A 30 -0.96 -1.88 5.49
CA LEU A 30 -2.40 -1.88 5.29
C LEU A 30 -2.85 -0.45 5.03
N ILE A 31 -3.36 -0.17 3.84
CA ILE A 31 -3.88 1.15 3.47
C ILE A 31 -5.40 1.12 3.49
N ASP A 32 -5.98 2.04 4.25
CA ASP A 32 -7.38 2.41 4.14
C ASP A 32 -7.49 3.65 3.24
N TRP A 33 -8.34 3.54 2.23
CA TRP A 33 -8.61 4.58 1.25
C TRP A 33 -10.12 4.78 1.01
N GLY A 34 -10.96 4.29 1.93
CA GLY A 34 -12.42 4.41 1.86
C GLY A 34 -13.11 3.36 0.99
N SER A 35 -12.47 2.20 0.77
CA SER A 35 -13.06 1.04 0.10
C SER A 35 -13.55 0.00 1.11
N ASP A 36 -14.47 -0.88 0.70
CA ASP A 36 -14.96 -2.01 1.52
C ASP A 36 -13.83 -2.99 1.93
N TYR A 37 -12.73 -3.00 1.17
CA TYR A 37 -11.56 -3.83 1.41
C TYR A 37 -10.31 -2.97 1.51
N LEU A 38 -9.47 -3.27 2.51
CA LEU A 38 -8.15 -2.66 2.64
C LEU A 38 -7.25 -3.04 1.47
N ILE A 39 -6.34 -2.15 1.12
CA ILE A 39 -5.22 -2.48 0.22
C ILE A 39 -4.09 -3.03 1.08
N VAL A 40 -3.53 -4.17 0.67
CA VAL A 40 -2.40 -4.82 1.36
C VAL A 40 -1.16 -4.73 0.50
N TYR A 41 -0.10 -4.12 1.02
CA TYR A 41 1.22 -4.12 0.40
C TYR A 41 2.19 -4.98 1.20
N THR A 42 2.98 -5.79 0.51
CA THR A 42 4.20 -6.40 1.05
C THR A 42 5.41 -5.59 0.60
N VAL A 43 6.27 -5.25 1.55
CA VAL A 43 7.53 -4.56 1.34
C VAL A 43 8.61 -5.60 1.10
N MET A 44 9.20 -5.55 -0.09
CA MET A 44 10.26 -6.47 -0.52
C MET A 44 11.63 -6.00 0.00
N ASP A 45 12.62 -6.89 -0.04
CA ASP A 45 13.99 -6.60 0.45
C ASP A 45 14.67 -5.45 -0.30
N ASP A 46 14.30 -5.21 -1.56
CA ASP A 46 14.78 -4.12 -2.40
C ASP A 46 13.99 -2.81 -2.23
N GLY A 47 12.97 -2.82 -1.36
CA GLY A 47 12.09 -1.69 -1.09
C GLY A 47 10.90 -1.56 -2.04
N GLU A 48 10.73 -2.46 -3.03
CA GLU A 48 9.50 -2.51 -3.82
C GLU A 48 8.29 -2.84 -2.95
N LEU A 49 7.12 -2.31 -3.33
CA LEU A 49 5.84 -2.65 -2.72
C LEU A 49 5.02 -3.49 -3.68
N HIS A 50 4.64 -4.69 -3.25
CA HIS A 50 3.79 -5.61 -4.00
C HIS A 50 2.39 -5.59 -3.39
N GLY A 51 1.43 -5.04 -4.12
CA GLY A 51 0.09 -4.72 -3.67
C GLY A 51 -0.96 -5.73 -4.12
N THR A 52 -1.93 -5.98 -3.24
CA THR A 52 -3.18 -6.68 -3.52
C THR A 52 -4.35 -5.80 -3.10
N TRP A 53 -5.35 -5.68 -3.96
CA TRP A 53 -6.53 -4.85 -3.71
C TRP A 53 -7.76 -5.42 -4.40
N ALA A 54 -8.90 -4.77 -4.19
CA ALA A 54 -10.21 -5.20 -4.69
C ALA A 54 -10.48 -6.68 -4.33
N ASP A 55 -10.41 -7.02 -3.04
CA ASP A 55 -10.62 -8.38 -2.52
C ASP A 55 -9.69 -9.44 -3.16
N GLY A 56 -8.46 -9.04 -3.51
CA GLY A 56 -7.44 -9.91 -4.09
C GLY A 56 -7.56 -10.12 -5.60
N TYR A 57 -8.50 -9.46 -6.28
CA TYR A 57 -8.64 -9.56 -7.74
C TYR A 57 -7.70 -8.65 -8.52
N ALA A 58 -7.04 -7.69 -7.86
CA ALA A 58 -6.13 -6.76 -8.49
C ALA A 58 -4.76 -6.76 -7.81
N LEU A 59 -3.71 -6.64 -8.63
CA LEU A 59 -2.31 -6.64 -8.23
C LEU A 59 -1.62 -5.38 -8.76
N ASP A 60 -0.76 -4.79 -7.94
CA ASP A 60 0.08 -3.66 -8.33
C ASP A 60 1.51 -3.82 -7.83
N ARG A 61 2.45 -3.13 -8.50
CA ARG A 61 3.82 -3.01 -8.05
C ARG A 61 4.25 -1.56 -8.05
N LEU A 62 4.75 -1.09 -6.91
CA LEU A 62 5.28 0.26 -6.74
C LEU A 62 6.76 0.18 -6.45
N SER A 63 7.55 0.92 -7.22
CA SER A 63 8.97 1.08 -6.94
C SER A 63 9.19 2.35 -6.11
N PRO A 64 10.07 2.32 -5.09
CA PRO A 64 10.45 3.53 -4.37
C PRO A 64 11.06 4.54 -5.34
N ARG A 65 10.83 5.83 -5.08
CA ARG A 65 11.36 6.95 -5.85
C ARG A 65 12.54 7.60 -5.15
#